data_AF-A0A962F0Y4-F1
#
_entry.id   AF-A0A962F0Y4-F1
#
_cell.length_a   1.000
_cell.length_b   1.000
_cell.length_c   1.000
_cell.angle_alpha   90.00
_cell.angle_beta   90.00
_cell.angle_gamma   90.00
#
_symmetry.space_group_name_H-M   'P 1'
#
loop_
_entity.id
_entity.type
_entity.pdbx_description
1 polymer ?
#
loop_
_entity_poly.entity_id
_entity_poly.type
_entity_poly.pdbx_seq_one_letter_code
_entity_poly.pdbx_strand_id
1 'polypeptide(L)' 'MLRLTDNERAMLELLVETPRSYFPPMHQTYARSLSQQGLAVHAKDGHWYITAAGVRETARQLH' A
#
# COMPACT_ATOMS: atom_id res chain seq x y z
N MET A 1 -4.22 -16.03 -1.96
CA MET A 1 -3.79 -14.85 -2.76
C MET A 1 -4.73 -13.72 -2.41
N LEU A 2 -4.21 -12.58 -1.93
CA LEU A 2 -5.05 -11.41 -1.65
C LEU A 2 -5.54 -10.86 -2.98
N ARG A 3 -6.85 -10.72 -3.17
CA ARG A 3 -7.39 -10.07 -4.37
C ARG A 3 -7.39 -8.57 -4.13
N LEU A 4 -6.34 -7.91 -4.58
CA LEU A 4 -6.28 -6.44 -4.63
C LEU A 4 -7.06 -5.94 -5.85
N THR A 5 -7.79 -4.86 -5.66
CA THR A 5 -8.30 -4.02 -6.75
C THR A 5 -7.15 -3.34 -7.48
N ASP A 6 -7.40 -2.87 -8.71
CA ASP A 6 -6.39 -2.15 -9.49
C ASP A 6 -5.90 -0.88 -8.76
N ASN A 7 -6.79 -0.20 -8.03
CA ASN A 7 -6.43 0.98 -7.22
C ASN A 7 -5.52 0.61 -6.04
N GLU A 8 -5.80 -0.49 -5.35
CA GLU A 8 -4.95 -0.97 -4.25
C GLU A 8 -3.59 -1.43 -4.77
N ARG A 9 -3.55 -2.09 -5.94
CA ARG A 9 -2.31 -2.48 -6.60
C ARG A 9 -1.46 -1.26 -6.95
N ALA A 10 -2.04 -0.27 -7.63
CA ALA A 10 -1.34 0.96 -8.00
C ALA A 10 -0.81 1.72 -6.77
N MET A 11 -1.58 1.75 -5.67
CA MET A 11 -1.10 2.36 -4.43
C MET A 11 0.03 1.58 -3.77
N LEU A 12 -0.02 0.25 -3.82
CA LEU A 12 1.04 -0.58 -3.27
C LEU A 12 2.34 -0.44 -4.08
N GLU A 13 2.25 -0.37 -5.41
CA GLU A 13 3.37 -0.05 -6.30
C GLU A 13 3.96 1.34 -5.98
N LEU A 14 3.10 2.35 -5.83
CA LEU A 14 3.53 3.70 -5.45
C LEU A 14 4.27 3.73 -4.09
N LEU A 15 3.84 2.92 -3.12
CA LEU A 15 4.54 2.78 -1.84
C LEU A 15 5.87 2.02 -1.95
N VAL A 16 6.05 1.15 -2.96
CA VAL A 16 7.36 0.54 -3.24
C VAL A 16 8.31 1.62 -3.78
N GLU A 17 7.85 2.42 -4.73
CA GLU A 17 8.66 3.48 -5.36
C GLU A 17 8.95 4.63 -4.39
N THR A 18 7.97 4.97 -3.58
CA THR A 18 8.04 6.04 -2.59
C THR A 18 7.66 5.49 -1.21
N PRO A 19 8.62 4.95 -0.45
CA PRO A 19 8.36 4.26 0.83
C PRO A 19 7.72 5.13 1.93
N ARG A 20 7.63 6.45 1.71
CA ARG A 20 6.99 7.42 2.58
C ARG A 20 6.11 8.34 1.75
N SER A 21 4.82 8.03 1.67
CA SER A 21 3.87 8.78 0.84
C SER A 21 2.74 9.38 1.67
N TYR A 22 2.37 10.61 1.34
CA TYR A 22 1.08 11.17 1.74
C TYR A 22 0.02 10.78 0.70
N PHE A 23 -1.14 10.32 1.17
CA PHE A 23 -2.27 10.02 0.28
C PHE A 23 -3.41 11.03 0.48
N PRO A 24 -3.86 11.69 -0.61
CA PRO A 24 -5.03 12.56 -0.56
C PRO A 24 -6.28 11.83 -0.02
N PRO A 25 -7.25 12.56 0.57
CA PRO A 25 -8.44 11.96 1.18
C PRO A 25 -9.18 10.95 0.31
N MET A 26 -9.28 11.19 -1.00
CA MET A 26 -9.95 10.29 -1.95
C MET A 26 -9.27 8.91 -2.09
N HIS A 27 -7.99 8.80 -1.75
CA HIS A 27 -7.22 7.56 -1.82
C HIS A 27 -7.06 6.88 -0.45
N GLN A 28 -7.49 7.52 0.65
CA GLN A 28 -7.33 6.96 1.99
C GLN A 28 -8.09 5.65 2.19
N THR A 29 -9.23 5.46 1.51
CA THR A 29 -10.00 4.21 1.62
C THR A 29 -9.19 3.00 1.16
N TYR A 30 -8.50 3.11 0.04
CA TYR A 30 -7.65 2.05 -0.50
C TYR A 30 -6.39 1.84 0.37
N ALA A 31 -5.74 2.92 0.82
CA ALA A 31 -4.59 2.81 1.73
C ALA A 31 -4.95 2.14 3.06
N ARG A 32 -6.13 2.45 3.62
CA ARG A 32 -6.66 1.77 4.81
C ARG A 32 -6.94 0.30 4.56
N SER A 33 -7.50 -0.05 3.40
CA SER A 33 -7.70 -1.46 3.02
C SER A 33 -6.36 -2.21 2.95
N LEU A 34 -5.34 -1.62 2.32
CA LEU A 34 -3.99 -2.19 2.30
C LEU A 34 -3.42 -2.38 3.72
N SER A 35 -3.70 -1.46 4.64
CA SER A 35 -3.28 -1.60 6.04
C SER A 35 -4.05 -2.65 6.82
N GLN A 36 -5.35 -2.81 6.58
CA GLN A 36 -6.14 -3.92 7.13
C GLN A 36 -5.61 -5.28 6.65
N GLN A 37 -5.07 -5.33 5.43
CA GLN A 37 -4.41 -6.50 4.86
C GLN A 37 -2.94 -6.66 5.31
N GLY A 38 -2.41 -5.73 6.12
CA GLY A 38 -1.03 -5.73 6.62
C GLY A 38 0.03 -5.39 5.57
N LEU A 39 -0.36 -4.84 4.41
CA LEU A 39 0.53 -4.50 3.30
C LEU A 39 1.10 -3.08 3.40
N ALA A 40 0.40 -2.19 4.10
CA ALA A 40 0.84 -0.83 4.39
C ALA A 40 0.57 -0.45 5.85
N VAL A 41 1.20 0.62 6.34
CA VAL A 41 0.93 1.17 7.67
C VAL A 41 0.84 2.69 7.63
N HIS A 42 -0.14 3.24 8.33
CA HIS A 42 -0.26 4.67 8.56
C HIS A 42 0.48 5.03 9.85
N ALA A 43 1.55 5.81 9.73
CA ALA A 43 2.34 6.22 10.87
C ALA A 43 1.78 7.50 11.52
N LYS A 44 2.27 7.79 12.73
CA LYS A 44 1.85 8.96 13.52
C LYS A 44 2.20 10.29 12.86
N ASP A 45 3.15 10.30 11.92
CA ASP A 45 3.57 11.48 11.16
C ASP A 45 2.65 11.77 9.95
N GLY A 46 1.54 11.05 9.80
CA GLY A 46 0.56 11.23 8.73
C GLY A 46 0.96 10.63 7.38
N HIS A 47 2.09 9.90 7.32
CA HIS A 47 2.56 9.24 6.11
C HIS A 47 2.22 7.75 6.11
N TRP A 48 2.15 7.19 4.91
CA TRP A 48 1.99 5.77 4.66
C TRP A 48 3.33 5.15 4.30
N TYR A 49 3.56 3.97 4.86
CA TYR A 49 4.76 3.18 4.66
C TYR A 49 4.39 1.78 4.19
N ILE A 50 5.17 1.22 3.27
CA ILE A 50 5.02 -0.17 2.87
C ILE A 50 5.56 -1.11 3.96
N THR A 51 4.91 -2.25 4.15
CA THR A 51 5.44 -3.31 5.02
C THR A 51 6.28 -4.31 4.20
N ALA A 52 7.07 -5.14 4.88
CA ALA A 52 7.74 -6.25 4.22
C ALA A 52 6.77 -7.24 3.54
N ALA A 53 5.52 -7.35 4.05
CA ALA A 53 4.47 -8.12 3.39
C ALA A 53 4.00 -7.45 2.10
N GLY A 54 3.82 -6.12 2.12
CA GLY A 54 3.52 -5.32 0.94
C GLY A 54 4.56 -5.49 -0.16
N VAL A 55 5.85 -5.35 0.16
CA VAL A 55 6.94 -5.53 -0.81
C VAL A 55 6.91 -6.91 -1.47
N ARG A 56 6.72 -7.97 -0.67
CA ARG A 56 6.63 -9.34 -1.19
C ARG A 56 5.40 -9.55 -2.07
N GLU A 57 4.28 -8.93 -1.71
CA GLU A 57 3.06 -9.03 -2.50
C GLU A 57 3.21 -8.31 -3.84
N THR A 58 3.83 -7.13 -3.88
CA THR A 58 4.15 -6.45 -5.15
C THR A 58 5.07 -7.31 -6.02
N ALA A 59 6.13 -7.89 -5.45
CA ALA A 59 7.05 -8.75 -6.19
C ALA A 59 6.34 -9.97 -6.82
N ARG A 60 5.36 -10.56 -6.13
CA ARG A 60 4.55 -11.68 -6.66
C ARG A 60 3.60 -11.28 -7.79
N GLN A 61 3.26 -10.01 -7.94
CA GLN A 61 2.36 -9.55 -9.00
C GLN A 61 3.11 -9.24 -10.30
N LEU A 62 4.43 -9.06 -10.22
CA LEU A 62 5.32 -8.79 -11.36
C LEU A 62 5.90 -10.07 -12.00
N HIS A 63 5.73 -11.22 -11.35
CA HIS A 63 6.26 -12.53 -11.76
C HIS A 63 5.13 -13.58 -11.84
#